data_AF-A0A9W9YD77-F1
#
_entry.id   AF-A0A9W9YD77-F1
#
_cell.length_a   1.000
_cell.length_b   1.000
_cell.length_c   1.000
_cell.angle_alpha   90.00
_cell.angle_beta   90.00
_cell.angle_gamma   90.00
#
_symmetry.space_group_name_H-M   'P 1'
#
loop_
_entity.id
_entity.type
_entity.pdbx_description
1 polymer ?
#
loop_
_entity_poly.entity_id
_entity_poly.type
_entity_poly.pdbx_seq_one_letter_code
_entity_poly.pdbx_strand_id
1 'polypeptide(L)'
;MGCKTVQHCLNTTLHKENYMLSRHCLACSSRVFSGAEETAPVEAVSEDDSQEERDRKERIPQRKADISRCWSKYCMDVLRVSRDKCVQEMTSTEESDEDQNIEKETSDEDSACGGEGDEEGDRKEPLRFESLEVTSLEQHVCCSWRAKSGSNISKEFYVLDGHVTNHVEILQDMSQLYKLLSFFDEDFERRCKMHKRRVDMLSEVLIELNPQHYLLVCRQLMFEIAESYSDMIDLKMSIAEESGGAPSMHAVKKINTLINQSIKFFQSFSDSLKHKGALPEKFDEDTVRPALVAQFYIARLYSKLICADKYGKVENLKKSFDIYQYLVEYCDAHPDMPEKAFKDELGVSREMARLLPLKMDKIMSEP
;
A
#
# COMPACT_ATOMS: atom_id res chain seq x y z
N MET A 1 2.24 18.45 27.38
CA MET A 1 3.36 17.49 27.62
C MET A 1 3.02 16.04 27.28
N GLY A 2 1.75 15.60 27.23
CA GLY A 2 1.41 14.18 27.00
C GLY A 2 1.46 13.66 25.55
N CYS A 3 1.29 14.49 24.52
CA CYS A 3 1.06 13.98 23.14
C CYS A 3 2.33 13.44 22.44
N LYS A 4 3.50 14.07 22.64
CA LYS A 4 4.78 13.52 22.15
C LYS A 4 5.11 12.17 22.80
N THR A 5 4.75 12.01 24.08
CA THR A 5 4.89 10.75 24.82
C THR A 5 3.92 9.68 24.31
N VAL A 6 2.68 10.04 23.95
CA VAL A 6 1.71 9.10 23.35
C VAL A 6 2.15 8.67 21.96
N GLN A 7 2.58 9.58 21.08
CA GLN A 7 3.08 9.22 19.74
C GLN A 7 4.31 8.31 19.84
N HIS A 8 5.23 8.62 20.75
CA HIS A 8 6.45 7.83 20.97
C HIS A 8 6.14 6.46 21.60
N CYS A 9 5.27 6.41 22.61
CA CYS A 9 4.78 5.15 23.18
C CYS A 9 4.05 4.32 22.14
N LEU A 10 3.19 4.92 21.31
CA LEU A 10 2.45 4.23 20.25
C LEU A 10 3.38 3.63 19.20
N ASN A 11 4.34 4.41 18.70
CA ASN A 11 5.33 3.88 17.76
C ASN A 11 6.11 2.73 18.41
N THR A 12 6.48 2.87 19.68
CA THR A 12 7.20 1.82 20.43
C THR A 12 6.35 0.56 20.68
N THR A 13 5.04 0.70 20.93
CA THR A 13 4.15 -0.44 21.21
C THR A 13 3.65 -1.11 19.93
N LEU A 14 3.44 -0.36 18.85
CA LEU A 14 3.19 -0.89 17.50
C LEU A 14 4.40 -1.70 17.02
N HIS A 15 5.62 -1.20 17.22
CA HIS A 15 6.85 -1.95 16.92
C HIS A 15 7.06 -3.19 17.80
N LYS A 16 6.38 -3.29 18.94
CA LYS A 16 6.43 -4.44 19.85
C LYS A 16 5.20 -5.36 19.74
N GLU A 17 4.36 -5.15 18.72
CA GLU A 17 3.12 -5.91 18.46
C GLU A 17 2.12 -5.97 19.63
N ASN A 18 2.24 -5.07 20.61
CA ASN A 18 1.29 -5.00 21.72
C ASN A 18 0.09 -4.13 21.33
N TYR A 19 -0.77 -4.70 20.49
CA TYR A 19 -1.96 -4.01 19.96
C TYR A 19 -2.96 -3.66 21.05
N MET A 20 -3.09 -4.49 22.09
CA MET A 20 -3.99 -4.24 23.21
C MET A 20 -3.59 -2.99 24.00
N LEU A 21 -2.30 -2.87 24.35
CA LEU A 21 -1.79 -1.67 25.02
C LEU A 21 -1.87 -0.44 24.11
N SER A 22 -1.54 -0.59 22.83
CA SER A 22 -1.64 0.51 21.84
C SER A 22 -3.07 1.05 21.73
N ARG A 23 -4.06 0.15 21.63
CA ARG A 23 -5.49 0.50 21.60
C ARG A 23 -5.92 1.22 22.87
N HIS A 24 -5.51 0.71 24.03
CA HIS A 24 -5.83 1.31 25.32
C HIS A 24 -5.25 2.73 25.42
N CYS A 25 -3.97 2.93 25.10
CA CYS A 25 -3.33 4.24 25.13
C CYS A 25 -4.00 5.25 24.18
N LEU A 26 -4.37 4.82 22.97
CA LEU A 26 -5.09 5.69 22.03
C LEU A 26 -6.45 6.10 22.56
N ALA A 27 -7.17 5.15 23.16
CA ALA A 27 -8.51 5.40 23.62
C ALA A 27 -8.52 6.25 24.92
N CYS A 28 -7.53 6.08 25.81
CA CYS A 28 -7.25 7.04 26.88
C CYS A 28 -6.94 8.45 26.33
N SER A 29 -6.10 8.53 25.29
CA SER A 29 -5.72 9.81 24.68
C SER A 29 -6.92 10.53 24.07
N SER A 30 -7.80 9.81 23.37
CA SER A 30 -9.06 10.35 22.85
C SER A 30 -9.98 10.82 23.96
N ARG A 31 -10.09 10.08 25.07
CA ARG A 31 -10.94 10.46 26.21
C ARG A 31 -10.44 11.72 26.92
N VAL A 32 -9.14 11.80 27.19
CA VAL A 32 -8.50 12.98 27.78
C VAL A 32 -8.64 14.18 26.84
N PHE A 33 -8.48 13.97 25.54
CA PHE A 33 -8.64 15.03 24.54
C PHE A 33 -10.08 15.55 24.47
N SER A 34 -11.10 14.69 24.54
CA SER A 34 -12.52 15.11 24.56
C SER A 34 -12.79 16.13 25.66
N GLY A 35 -12.29 15.88 26.88
CA GLY A 35 -12.45 16.83 27.99
C GLY A 35 -11.70 18.16 27.77
N ALA A 36 -10.57 18.13 27.07
CA ALA A 36 -9.84 19.35 26.67
C ALA A 36 -10.55 20.11 25.54
N GLU A 37 -11.19 19.40 24.60
CA GLU A 37 -11.95 19.99 23.50
C GLU A 37 -13.23 20.67 24.00
N GLU A 38 -13.93 20.05 24.96
CA GLU A 38 -15.14 20.62 25.58
C GLU A 38 -14.88 21.89 26.41
N THR A 39 -13.66 22.02 26.94
CA THR A 39 -13.28 23.16 27.80
C THR A 39 -12.55 24.27 27.04
N ALA A 40 -12.11 24.01 25.80
CA ALA A 40 -11.37 24.97 25.00
C ALA A 40 -12.30 25.95 24.27
N PRO A 41 -11.96 27.25 24.22
CA PRO A 41 -12.68 28.20 23.37
C PRO A 41 -12.42 27.88 21.89
N VAL A 42 -13.48 27.86 21.08
CA VAL A 42 -13.37 27.72 19.62
C VAL A 42 -12.97 29.07 19.06
N GLU A 43 -11.68 29.25 18.82
CA GLU A 43 -11.10 30.46 18.25
C GLU A 43 -10.67 30.18 16.81
N ALA A 44 -11.27 30.88 15.85
CA ALA A 44 -10.85 30.81 14.45
C ALA A 44 -9.54 31.58 14.25
N VAL A 45 -8.66 31.02 13.43
CA VAL A 45 -7.44 31.69 12.98
C VAL A 45 -7.83 32.84 12.04
N SER A 46 -7.28 34.02 12.28
CA SER A 46 -7.42 35.20 11.42
C SER A 46 -6.09 35.54 10.73
N GLU A 47 -6.16 36.22 9.59
CA GLU A 47 -4.95 36.65 8.85
C GLU A 47 -4.10 37.62 9.69
N ASP A 48 -4.75 38.44 10.51
CA ASP A 48 -4.13 39.44 11.38
C ASP A 48 -3.52 38.85 12.67
N ASP A 49 -3.75 37.56 12.95
CA ASP A 49 -3.21 36.91 14.15
C ASP A 49 -1.67 36.93 14.13
N SER A 50 -1.06 37.20 15.29
CA SER A 50 0.37 36.94 15.45
C SER A 50 0.68 35.44 15.35
N GLN A 51 1.94 35.09 15.08
CA GLN A 51 2.33 33.67 15.00
C GLN A 51 2.04 32.91 16.30
N GLU A 52 2.25 33.53 17.46
CA GLU A 52 1.97 32.92 18.76
C GLU A 52 0.47 32.68 18.99
N GLU A 53 -0.38 33.57 18.49
CA GLU A 53 -1.83 33.42 18.55
C GLU A 53 -2.31 32.30 17.62
N ARG A 54 -1.77 32.22 16.39
CA ARG A 54 -2.05 31.10 15.48
C ARG A 54 -1.69 29.76 16.12
N ASP A 55 -0.49 29.63 16.64
CA ASP A 55 -0.01 28.40 17.29
C ASP A 55 -0.88 28.01 18.50
N ARG A 56 -1.41 29.01 19.23
CA ARG A 56 -2.34 28.77 20.34
C ARG A 56 -3.70 28.28 19.85
N LYS A 57 -4.27 28.92 18.84
CA LYS A 57 -5.60 28.61 18.27
C LYS A 57 -5.61 27.26 17.55
N GLU A 58 -4.54 26.94 16.82
CA GLU A 58 -4.40 25.69 16.07
C GLU A 58 -4.09 24.48 16.96
N ARG A 59 -3.71 24.70 18.23
CA ARG A 59 -3.30 23.62 19.14
C ARG A 59 -4.35 22.52 19.29
N ILE A 60 -5.61 22.87 19.46
CA ILE A 60 -6.68 21.88 19.65
C ILE A 60 -7.01 21.16 18.33
N PRO A 61 -7.27 21.86 17.21
CA PRO A 61 -7.48 21.23 15.90
C PRO A 61 -6.31 20.31 15.47
N GLN A 62 -5.07 20.76 15.65
CA GLN A 62 -3.88 19.97 15.32
C GLN A 62 -3.84 18.67 16.14
N ARG A 63 -4.10 18.75 17.45
CA ARG A 63 -4.11 17.56 18.32
C ARG A 63 -5.21 16.58 17.97
N LYS A 64 -6.38 17.07 17.55
CA LYS A 64 -7.46 16.23 17.02
C LYS A 64 -7.03 15.49 15.75
N ALA A 65 -6.36 16.20 14.84
CA ALA A 65 -5.81 15.63 13.61
C ALA A 65 -4.71 14.59 13.89
N ASP A 66 -3.83 14.85 14.86
CA ASP A 66 -2.76 13.93 15.27
C ASP A 66 -3.32 12.62 15.85
N ILE A 67 -4.27 12.72 16.79
CA ILE A 67 -4.92 11.57 17.41
C ILE A 67 -5.65 10.74 16.34
N SER A 68 -6.36 11.41 15.43
CA SER A 68 -7.03 10.75 14.31
C SER A 68 -6.06 10.00 13.40
N ARG A 69 -4.91 10.61 13.07
CA ARG A 69 -3.85 9.97 12.27
C ARG A 69 -3.27 8.75 12.98
N CYS A 70 -3.08 8.82 14.30
CA CYS A 70 -2.63 7.69 15.10
C CYS A 70 -3.60 6.51 15.07
N TRP A 71 -4.91 6.78 15.17
CA TRP A 71 -5.94 5.75 15.00
C TRP A 71 -5.92 5.13 13.61
N SER A 72 -5.76 5.92 12.56
CA SER A 72 -5.62 5.41 11.18
C SER A 72 -4.42 4.47 11.05
N LYS A 73 -3.26 4.87 11.57
CA LYS A 73 -2.04 4.03 11.55
C LYS A 73 -2.21 2.73 12.32
N TYR A 74 -2.76 2.78 13.52
CA TYR A 74 -3.09 1.59 14.30
C TYR A 74 -3.99 0.62 13.51
N CYS A 75 -5.07 1.14 12.89
CA CYS A 75 -5.99 0.30 12.11
C CYS A 75 -5.32 -0.30 10.87
N MET A 76 -4.45 0.46 10.19
CA MET A 76 -3.68 -0.04 9.05
C MET A 76 -2.71 -1.15 9.47
N ASP A 77 -2.01 -1.00 10.59
CA ASP A 77 -1.08 -2.02 11.08
C ASP A 77 -1.81 -3.32 11.46
N VAL A 78 -2.97 -3.22 12.10
CA VAL A 78 -3.82 -4.40 12.39
C VAL A 78 -4.25 -5.10 11.09
N LEU A 79 -4.70 -4.34 10.08
CA LEU A 79 -5.08 -4.90 8.78
C LEU A 79 -3.89 -5.54 8.06
N ARG A 80 -2.71 -4.93 8.14
CA ARG A 80 -1.48 -5.46 7.54
C ARG A 80 -1.10 -6.79 8.16
N VAL A 81 -1.04 -6.88 9.49
CA VAL A 81 -0.72 -8.14 10.18
C VAL A 81 -1.77 -9.21 9.91
N SER A 82 -3.06 -8.85 9.89
CA SER A 82 -4.11 -9.81 9.54
C SER A 82 -3.94 -10.35 8.12
N ARG A 83 -3.60 -9.50 7.14
CA ARG A 83 -3.34 -9.91 5.76
C ARG A 83 -2.14 -10.86 5.70
N ASP A 84 -1.04 -10.48 6.35
CA ASP A 84 0.20 -11.25 6.32
C ASP A 84 0.01 -12.64 6.92
N LYS A 85 -0.78 -12.76 8.00
CA LYS A 85 -1.22 -14.05 8.56
C LYS A 85 -2.03 -14.87 7.56
N CYS A 86 -3.03 -14.29 6.91
CA CYS A 86 -3.82 -15.00 5.89
C CYS A 86 -2.94 -15.51 4.74
N VAL A 87 -1.98 -14.72 4.27
CA VAL A 87 -1.05 -15.13 3.21
C VAL A 87 -0.12 -16.25 3.67
N GLN A 88 0.38 -16.18 4.91
CA GLN A 88 1.19 -17.26 5.50
C GLN A 88 0.41 -18.56 5.64
N GLU A 89 -0.85 -18.52 6.08
CA GLU A 89 -1.71 -19.70 6.18
C GLU A 89 -1.97 -20.32 4.80
N MET A 90 -2.22 -19.50 3.76
CA MET A 90 -2.41 -19.98 2.39
C MET A 90 -1.14 -20.65 1.84
N THR A 91 0.03 -20.04 2.04
CA THR A 91 1.32 -20.57 1.56
C THR A 91 1.77 -21.83 2.32
N SER A 92 1.52 -21.90 3.62
CA SER A 92 1.87 -23.08 4.43
C SER A 92 1.01 -24.30 4.09
N THR A 93 -0.24 -24.09 3.68
CA THR A 93 -1.15 -25.18 3.28
C THR A 93 -0.69 -25.82 1.97
N GLU A 94 -0.18 -25.02 1.02
CA GLU A 94 0.35 -25.50 -0.26
C GLU A 94 1.64 -26.33 -0.11
N GLU A 95 2.43 -26.14 0.94
CA GLU A 95 3.62 -26.96 1.25
C GLU A 95 3.29 -28.27 1.98
N SER A 96 2.12 -28.37 2.63
CA SER A 96 1.70 -29.57 3.37
C SER A 96 0.91 -30.58 2.53
N ASP A 97 0.42 -30.21 1.34
CA ASP A 97 -0.43 -31.08 0.51
C ASP A 97 0.35 -32.14 -0.31
N GLU A 98 1.70 -32.12 -0.29
CA GLU A 98 2.51 -33.22 -0.85
C GLU A 98 2.85 -34.32 0.18
N ASP A 99 2.68 -34.08 1.48
CA ASP A 99 3.07 -35.02 2.54
C ASP A 99 2.06 -35.02 3.70
N GLN A 100 0.89 -35.65 3.51
CA GLN A 100 0.20 -36.42 4.57
C GLN A 100 -1.09 -37.09 4.09
N ASN A 101 -0.91 -38.28 3.52
CA ASN A 101 -1.91 -39.33 3.54
C ASN A 101 -1.59 -40.23 4.75
N ILE A 102 -1.99 -39.86 5.97
CA ILE A 102 -2.19 -40.76 7.14
C ILE A 102 -3.18 -40.07 8.11
N GLU A 103 -4.38 -40.64 8.15
CA GLU A 103 -5.33 -40.78 9.26
C GLU A 103 -5.84 -39.55 10.03
N LYS A 104 -7.11 -39.23 9.71
CA LYS A 104 -8.09 -38.68 10.66
C LYS A 104 -8.14 -39.50 11.94
N GLU A 105 -8.09 -38.84 13.10
CA GLU A 105 -9.10 -39.06 14.14
C GLU A 105 -9.41 -37.75 14.88
N THR A 106 -10.71 -37.58 15.09
CA THR A 106 -11.43 -36.48 15.73
C THR A 106 -11.32 -36.53 17.26
N SER A 107 -11.23 -35.37 17.90
CA SER A 107 -11.96 -35.13 19.17
C SER A 107 -12.02 -33.64 19.50
N ASP A 108 -13.21 -33.08 19.41
CA ASP A 108 -13.64 -31.93 20.21
C ASP A 108 -13.49 -32.27 21.70
N GLU A 109 -12.97 -31.35 22.51
CA GLU A 109 -13.45 -31.15 23.88
C GLU A 109 -12.91 -29.85 24.49
N ASP A 110 -13.84 -28.99 24.88
CA ASP A 110 -13.68 -27.92 25.86
C ASP A 110 -12.96 -28.42 27.12
N SER A 111 -11.97 -27.68 27.62
CA SER A 111 -11.54 -27.87 29.01
C SER A 111 -11.05 -26.58 29.67
N ALA A 112 -11.91 -26.06 30.53
CA ALA A 112 -11.57 -25.12 31.58
C ALA A 112 -10.92 -25.86 32.77
N CYS A 113 -9.72 -25.44 33.17
CA CYS A 113 -9.20 -25.35 34.55
C CYS A 113 -7.69 -25.05 34.45
N GLY A 114 -7.15 -24.06 35.17
CA GLY A 114 -7.03 -24.10 36.62
C GLY A 114 -5.70 -24.78 36.97
N GLY A 115 -4.63 -23.99 37.06
CA GLY A 115 -3.30 -24.46 37.43
C GLY A 115 -2.49 -23.31 37.99
N GLU A 116 -2.50 -23.18 39.31
CA GLU A 116 -1.60 -22.32 40.09
C GLU A 116 -0.16 -22.82 39.94
N GLY A 117 0.74 -21.89 39.62
CA GLY A 117 2.17 -22.12 39.54
C GLY A 117 2.87 -20.76 39.56
N ASP A 118 3.41 -20.42 40.73
CA ASP A 118 4.28 -19.26 40.95
C ASP A 118 5.52 -19.34 40.06
N GLU A 119 5.61 -18.46 39.06
CA GLU A 119 6.88 -17.98 38.51
C GLU A 119 6.86 -16.45 38.51
N GLU A 120 7.56 -15.90 39.49
CA GLU A 120 7.79 -14.48 39.73
C GLU A 120 8.74 -13.93 38.65
N GLY A 121 8.17 -13.57 37.49
CA GLY A 121 8.87 -12.93 36.39
C GLY A 121 8.04 -11.77 35.83
N ASP A 122 8.37 -10.55 36.25
CA ASP A 122 7.96 -9.23 35.73
C ASP A 122 6.81 -9.23 34.71
N ARG A 123 5.61 -9.68 35.13
CA ARG A 123 4.37 -9.37 34.41
C ARG A 123 4.10 -7.90 34.66
N LYS A 124 4.62 -7.04 33.79
CA LYS A 124 4.14 -5.66 33.68
C LYS A 124 2.65 -5.72 33.45
N GLU A 125 1.89 -5.48 34.52
CA GLU A 125 0.45 -5.34 34.46
C GLU A 125 0.13 -4.40 33.29
N PRO A 126 -0.79 -4.78 32.39
CA PRO A 126 -1.22 -3.86 31.35
C PRO A 126 -1.75 -2.62 32.06
N LEU A 127 -1.08 -1.47 31.88
CA LEU A 127 -1.48 -0.19 32.43
C LEU A 127 -2.97 0.02 32.14
N ARG A 128 -3.81 -0.26 33.13
CA ARG A 128 -5.25 -0.04 33.08
C ARG A 128 -5.53 1.19 33.92
N PHE A 129 -5.94 2.26 33.26
CA PHE A 129 -6.47 3.41 33.97
C PHE A 129 -7.92 3.08 34.40
N GLU A 130 -8.09 2.48 35.58
CA GLU A 130 -9.40 2.11 36.14
C GLU A 130 -10.37 3.30 36.29
N SER A 131 -9.84 4.52 36.32
CA SER A 131 -10.61 5.76 36.41
C SER A 131 -11.14 6.30 35.08
N LEU A 132 -10.74 5.72 33.94
CA LEU A 132 -11.23 6.11 32.62
C LEU A 132 -12.11 5.01 32.04
N GLU A 133 -13.39 5.33 31.77
CA GLU A 133 -14.28 4.43 31.03
C GLU A 133 -13.96 4.53 29.53
N VAL A 134 -13.22 3.55 29.02
CA VAL A 134 -12.73 3.52 27.62
C VAL A 134 -13.42 2.42 26.79
N THR A 135 -14.25 1.60 27.44
CA THR A 135 -14.86 0.38 26.89
C THR A 135 -15.62 0.62 25.57
N SER A 136 -16.37 1.73 25.44
CA SER A 136 -17.08 2.08 24.21
C SER A 136 -16.14 2.45 23.05
N LEU A 137 -15.02 3.14 23.34
CA LEU A 137 -14.01 3.48 22.34
C LEU A 137 -13.19 2.27 21.90
N GLU A 138 -13.03 1.28 22.77
CA GLU A 138 -12.36 0.00 22.47
C GLU A 138 -13.26 -0.99 21.71
N GLN A 139 -14.59 -0.92 21.90
CA GLN A 139 -15.56 -1.84 21.28
C GLN A 139 -16.02 -1.39 19.88
N HIS A 140 -16.05 -0.09 19.57
CA HIS A 140 -16.47 0.44 18.26
C HIS A 140 -15.41 0.31 17.13
N VAL A 141 -14.60 -0.74 17.18
CA VAL A 141 -13.47 -0.94 16.25
C VAL A 141 -13.93 -1.76 15.05
N CYS A 142 -14.84 -1.20 14.25
CA CYS A 142 -14.78 -1.56 12.83
C CYS A 142 -13.59 -0.80 12.25
N CYS A 143 -12.40 -1.44 12.26
CA CYS A 143 -11.11 -0.85 11.86
C CYS A 143 -11.22 -0.02 10.56
N SER A 144 -12.01 -0.50 9.59
CA SER A 144 -12.24 0.15 8.29
C SER A 144 -12.91 1.53 8.42
N TRP A 145 -13.97 1.66 9.23
CA TRP A 145 -14.70 2.91 9.39
C TRP A 145 -13.89 3.93 10.19
N ARG A 146 -13.26 3.50 11.29
CA ARG A 146 -12.46 4.40 12.14
C ARG A 146 -11.21 4.90 11.42
N ALA A 147 -10.54 4.07 10.62
CA ALA A 147 -9.39 4.50 9.82
C ALA A 147 -9.78 5.52 8.74
N LYS A 148 -10.86 5.26 7.99
CA LYS A 148 -11.35 6.21 6.98
C LYS A 148 -11.79 7.54 7.60
N SER A 149 -12.56 7.47 8.69
CA SER A 149 -13.02 8.66 9.40
C SER A 149 -11.85 9.45 10.00
N GLY A 150 -10.88 8.77 10.60
CA GLY A 150 -9.69 9.40 11.16
C GLY A 150 -8.87 10.14 10.10
N SER A 151 -8.62 9.51 8.94
CA SER A 151 -7.86 10.16 7.87
C SER A 151 -8.59 11.35 7.25
N ASN A 152 -9.93 11.30 7.16
CA ASN A 152 -10.71 12.46 6.71
C ASN A 152 -10.59 13.64 7.68
N ILE A 153 -10.69 13.39 9.00
CA ILE A 153 -10.52 14.42 10.04
C ILE A 153 -9.11 15.02 9.98
N SER A 154 -8.08 14.19 9.78
CA SER A 154 -6.71 14.69 9.64
C SER A 154 -6.52 15.53 8.37
N LYS A 155 -7.16 15.15 7.26
CA LYS A 155 -7.09 15.88 5.98
C LYS A 155 -7.75 17.26 6.04
N GLU A 156 -8.78 17.44 6.88
CA GLU A 156 -9.44 18.74 7.09
C GLU A 156 -8.53 19.79 7.74
N PHE A 157 -7.62 19.35 8.63
CA PHE A 157 -6.65 20.25 9.26
C PHE A 157 -5.38 20.39 8.43
N TYR A 158 -4.78 19.27 8.05
CA TYR A 158 -3.54 19.23 7.26
C TYR A 158 -3.84 19.42 5.78
N VAL A 159 -4.33 20.60 5.39
CA VAL A 159 -4.55 20.98 3.99
C VAL A 159 -3.22 21.13 3.24
N LEU A 160 -3.23 21.04 1.91
CA LEU A 160 -1.99 21.07 1.12
C LEU A 160 -1.22 22.39 1.32
N ASP A 161 -1.93 23.52 1.35
CA ASP A 161 -1.34 24.82 1.64
C ASP A 161 -0.89 24.90 3.10
N GLY A 162 0.38 25.23 3.34
CA GLY A 162 0.97 25.24 4.68
C GLY A 162 1.38 23.87 5.26
N HIS A 163 0.82 22.74 4.79
CA HIS A 163 1.13 21.40 5.33
C HIS A 163 1.45 20.33 4.27
N VAL A 164 2.16 20.70 3.20
CA VAL A 164 2.45 19.83 2.04
C VAL A 164 2.87 18.41 2.41
N THR A 165 3.91 18.25 3.23
CA THR A 165 4.42 16.92 3.63
C THR A 165 3.37 16.10 4.38
N ASN A 166 2.72 16.68 5.39
CA ASN A 166 1.69 15.98 6.16
C ASN A 166 0.48 15.61 5.30
N HIS A 167 0.07 16.52 4.41
CA HIS A 167 -1.05 16.28 3.51
C HIS A 167 -0.77 15.08 2.60
N VAL A 168 0.39 15.06 1.93
CA VAL A 168 0.76 13.94 1.05
C VAL A 168 0.87 12.62 1.81
N GLU A 169 1.50 12.63 2.99
CA GLU A 169 1.60 11.44 3.83
C GLU A 169 0.22 10.90 4.23
N ILE A 170 -0.74 11.77 4.55
CA ILE A 170 -2.12 11.35 4.86
C ILE A 170 -2.78 10.72 3.64
N LEU A 171 -2.59 11.26 2.43
CA LEU A 171 -3.15 10.66 1.21
C LEU A 171 -2.48 9.32 0.87
N GLN A 172 -1.17 9.17 1.10
CA GLN A 172 -0.47 7.89 0.96
C GLN A 172 -0.99 6.89 2.00
N ASP A 173 -1.14 7.28 3.27
CA ASP A 173 -1.76 6.45 4.33
C ASP A 173 -3.18 6.01 3.91
N MET A 174 -4.00 6.92 3.39
CA MET A 174 -5.34 6.59 2.87
C MET A 174 -5.30 5.63 1.68
N SER A 175 -4.35 5.81 0.77
CA SER A 175 -4.17 4.92 -0.38
C SER A 175 -3.80 3.50 0.07
N GLN A 176 -2.85 3.37 1.00
CA GLN A 176 -2.45 2.08 1.57
C GLN A 176 -3.60 1.41 2.33
N LEU A 177 -4.40 2.18 3.07
CA LEU A 177 -5.61 1.66 3.70
C LEU A 177 -6.58 1.06 2.67
N TYR A 178 -6.83 1.75 1.54
CA TYR A 178 -7.67 1.18 0.47
C TYR A 178 -7.07 -0.07 -0.16
N LYS A 179 -5.74 -0.16 -0.30
CA LYS A 179 -5.05 -1.38 -0.77
C LYS A 179 -5.23 -2.54 0.20
N LEU A 180 -5.13 -2.29 1.51
CA LEU A 180 -5.34 -3.32 2.54
C LEU A 180 -6.81 -3.76 2.58
N LEU A 181 -7.75 -2.82 2.49
CA LEU A 181 -9.17 -3.14 2.49
C LEU A 181 -9.60 -3.92 1.25
N SER A 182 -8.98 -3.68 0.09
CA SER A 182 -9.30 -4.43 -1.12
C SER A 182 -8.84 -5.89 -1.07
N PHE A 183 -7.91 -6.26 -0.19
CA PHE A 183 -7.54 -7.65 0.03
C PHE A 183 -8.68 -8.46 0.67
N PHE A 184 -9.41 -7.86 1.61
CA PHE A 184 -10.47 -8.53 2.37
C PHE A 184 -11.87 -8.42 1.73
N ASP A 185 -12.01 -7.71 0.61
CA ASP A 185 -13.28 -7.65 -0.11
C ASP A 185 -13.35 -8.79 -1.12
N GLU A 186 -14.45 -9.53 -1.14
CA GLU A 186 -14.66 -10.64 -2.07
C GLU A 186 -15.06 -10.15 -3.47
N ASP A 187 -15.65 -8.97 -3.58
CA ASP A 187 -16.20 -8.45 -4.83
C ASP A 187 -15.14 -7.69 -5.63
N PHE A 188 -14.77 -8.24 -6.78
CA PHE A 188 -13.76 -7.64 -7.66
C PHE A 188 -14.11 -6.23 -8.15
N GLU A 189 -15.39 -5.89 -8.30
CA GLU A 189 -15.82 -4.55 -8.73
C GLU A 189 -15.66 -3.52 -7.60
N ARG A 190 -15.95 -3.91 -6.35
CA ARG A 190 -15.70 -3.08 -5.16
C ARG A 190 -14.20 -2.88 -4.96
N ARG A 191 -13.39 -3.93 -5.11
CA ARG A 191 -11.92 -3.83 -5.11
C ARG A 191 -11.44 -2.84 -6.17
N CYS A 192 -11.91 -2.98 -7.42
CA CYS A 192 -11.58 -2.04 -8.51
C CYS A 192 -11.91 -0.59 -8.14
N LYS A 193 -13.07 -0.34 -7.52
CA LYS A 193 -13.47 1.00 -7.06
C LYS A 193 -12.55 1.52 -5.96
N MET A 194 -12.05 0.68 -5.06
CA MET A 194 -11.06 1.08 -4.06
C MET A 194 -9.74 1.50 -4.72
N HIS A 195 -9.20 0.71 -5.65
CA HIS A 195 -7.99 1.09 -6.40
C HIS A 195 -8.21 2.35 -7.24
N LYS A 196 -9.40 2.54 -7.82
CA LYS A 196 -9.72 3.78 -8.53
C LYS A 196 -9.71 5.01 -7.62
N ARG A 197 -10.21 4.91 -6.38
CA ARG A 197 -10.13 5.99 -5.39
C ARG A 197 -8.69 6.33 -5.02
N ARG A 198 -7.81 5.32 -4.93
CA ARG A 198 -6.36 5.51 -4.72
C ARG A 198 -5.77 6.35 -5.86
N VAL A 199 -6.01 5.93 -7.10
CA VAL A 199 -5.54 6.64 -8.30
C VAL A 199 -6.01 8.09 -8.31
N ASP A 200 -7.30 8.34 -8.07
CA ASP A 200 -7.87 9.69 -8.13
C ASP A 200 -7.22 10.63 -7.11
N MET A 201 -7.14 10.18 -5.86
CA MET A 201 -6.58 10.94 -4.76
C MET A 201 -5.09 11.25 -4.95
N LEU A 202 -4.30 10.26 -5.39
CA LEU A 202 -2.87 10.43 -5.59
C LEU A 202 -2.56 11.25 -6.85
N SER A 203 -3.38 11.13 -7.90
CA SER A 203 -3.22 11.90 -9.13
C SER A 203 -3.52 13.38 -8.91
N GLU A 204 -4.54 13.70 -8.11
CA GLU A 204 -4.90 15.07 -7.75
C GLU A 204 -3.70 15.79 -7.10
N VAL A 205 -3.13 15.21 -6.03
CA VAL A 205 -1.99 15.82 -5.34
C VAL A 205 -0.71 15.84 -6.19
N LEU A 206 -0.49 14.83 -7.03
CA LEU A 206 0.69 14.78 -7.91
C LEU A 206 0.74 15.96 -8.89
N ILE A 207 -0.42 16.44 -9.36
CA ILE A 207 -0.50 17.59 -10.28
C ILE A 207 -0.17 18.90 -9.55
N GLU A 208 -0.50 19.00 -8.27
CA GLU A 208 -0.31 20.21 -7.46
C GLU A 208 1.11 20.35 -6.89
N LEU A 209 1.85 19.24 -6.77
CA LEU A 209 3.22 19.25 -6.24
C LEU A 209 4.23 19.84 -7.23
N ASN A 210 5.11 20.71 -6.72
CA ASN A 210 6.27 21.20 -7.49
C ASN A 210 7.39 20.14 -7.50
N PRO A 211 7.75 19.56 -8.67
CA PRO A 211 8.77 18.52 -8.75
C PRO A 211 10.17 18.99 -8.36
N GLN A 212 10.46 20.29 -8.35
CA GLN A 212 11.78 20.81 -7.95
C GLN A 212 12.05 20.62 -6.45
N HIS A 213 11.01 20.72 -5.63
CA HIS A 213 11.13 20.58 -4.16
C HIS A 213 10.72 19.19 -3.68
N TYR A 214 9.82 18.51 -4.40
CA TYR A 214 9.19 17.27 -3.96
C TYR A 214 9.46 16.09 -4.92
N LEU A 215 10.55 16.11 -5.68
CA LEU A 215 10.85 15.09 -6.71
C LEU A 215 10.70 13.66 -6.23
N LEU A 216 11.23 13.35 -5.04
CA LEU A 216 11.17 12.00 -4.47
C LEU A 216 9.73 11.58 -4.17
N VAL A 217 8.92 12.50 -3.64
CA VAL A 217 7.50 12.28 -3.37
C VAL A 217 6.74 12.09 -4.68
N CYS A 218 6.98 12.93 -5.69
CA CYS A 218 6.40 12.77 -7.02
C CYS A 218 6.72 11.39 -7.61
N ARG A 219 7.96 10.92 -7.48
CA ARG A 219 8.40 9.58 -7.90
C ARG A 219 7.63 8.46 -7.19
N GLN A 220 7.49 8.55 -5.87
CA GLN A 220 6.72 7.59 -5.08
C GLN A 220 5.25 7.55 -5.53
N LEU A 221 4.62 8.72 -5.71
CA LEU A 221 3.24 8.83 -6.17
C LEU A 221 3.05 8.23 -7.57
N MET A 222 3.96 8.54 -8.51
CA MET A 222 3.92 7.97 -9.87
C MET A 222 3.98 6.44 -9.83
N PHE A 223 4.87 5.88 -9.00
CA PHE A 223 5.02 4.43 -8.86
C PHE A 223 3.76 3.80 -8.25
N GLU A 224 3.24 4.37 -7.16
CA GLU A 224 2.05 3.85 -6.48
C GLU A 224 0.77 3.94 -7.35
N ILE A 225 0.63 5.00 -8.14
CA ILE A 225 -0.46 5.14 -9.12
C ILE A 225 -0.35 4.05 -10.19
N ALA A 226 0.86 3.80 -10.71
CA ALA A 226 1.09 2.79 -11.73
C ALA A 226 0.77 1.38 -11.23
N GLU A 227 1.18 1.04 -10.00
CA GLU A 227 0.82 -0.23 -9.34
C GLU A 227 -0.70 -0.33 -9.13
N SER A 228 -1.35 0.75 -8.70
CA SER A 228 -2.81 0.76 -8.50
C SER A 228 -3.57 0.49 -9.80
N TYR A 229 -3.08 0.99 -10.94
CA TYR A 229 -3.61 0.60 -12.25
C TYR A 229 -3.34 -0.87 -12.58
N SER A 230 -2.17 -1.41 -12.22
CA SER A 230 -1.85 -2.84 -12.37
C SER A 230 -2.83 -3.72 -11.60
N ASP A 231 -3.11 -3.39 -10.34
CA ASP A 231 -4.10 -4.10 -9.52
C ASP A 231 -5.48 -4.10 -10.20
N MET A 232 -5.90 -2.96 -10.77
CA MET A 232 -7.18 -2.85 -11.50
C MET A 232 -7.22 -3.68 -12.79
N ILE A 233 -6.07 -3.84 -13.47
CA ILE A 233 -5.97 -4.68 -14.67
C ILE A 233 -6.23 -6.13 -14.31
N ASP A 234 -5.55 -6.62 -13.27
CA ASP A 234 -5.68 -8.01 -12.82
C ASP A 234 -7.11 -8.31 -12.38
N LEU A 235 -7.74 -7.43 -11.60
CA LEU A 235 -9.14 -7.58 -11.22
C LEU A 235 -10.10 -7.58 -12.42
N LYS A 236 -9.87 -6.72 -13.42
CA LYS A 236 -10.73 -6.66 -14.62
C LYS A 236 -10.51 -7.87 -15.53
N MET A 237 -9.31 -8.44 -15.55
CA MET A 237 -9.05 -9.72 -16.22
C MET A 237 -9.78 -10.86 -15.51
N SER A 238 -9.69 -10.96 -14.16
CA SER A 238 -10.41 -11.97 -13.39
C SER A 238 -11.94 -11.90 -13.60
N ILE A 239 -12.53 -10.70 -13.59
CA ILE A 239 -13.97 -10.53 -13.88
C ILE A 239 -14.32 -11.04 -15.30
N ALA A 240 -13.44 -10.79 -16.27
CA ALA A 240 -13.67 -11.25 -17.64
C ALA A 240 -13.54 -12.78 -17.77
N GLU A 241 -12.65 -13.40 -17.01
CA GLU A 241 -12.46 -14.85 -16.95
C GLU A 241 -13.65 -15.55 -16.26
N GLU A 242 -14.14 -15.02 -15.13
CA GLU A 242 -15.32 -15.54 -14.42
C GLU A 242 -16.61 -15.49 -15.26
N SER A 243 -16.66 -14.58 -16.24
CA SER A 243 -17.78 -14.50 -17.17
C SER A 243 -17.84 -15.70 -18.15
N GLY A 244 -16.84 -16.59 -18.15
CA GLY A 244 -16.86 -17.88 -18.84
C GLY A 244 -16.82 -17.82 -20.36
N GLY A 245 -16.60 -16.63 -20.94
CA GLY A 245 -16.60 -16.38 -22.38
C GLY A 245 -15.48 -15.45 -22.80
N ALA A 246 -15.33 -15.25 -24.13
CA ALA A 246 -14.38 -14.27 -24.64
C ALA A 246 -14.72 -12.88 -24.08
N PRO A 247 -13.71 -12.11 -23.62
CA PRO A 247 -13.95 -10.79 -23.04
C PRO A 247 -14.67 -9.90 -24.05
N SER A 248 -15.71 -9.21 -23.58
CA SER A 248 -16.45 -8.27 -24.44
C SER A 248 -15.52 -7.19 -24.99
N MET A 249 -15.81 -6.66 -26.18
CA MET A 249 -15.05 -5.56 -26.77
C MET A 249 -14.90 -4.35 -25.82
N HIS A 250 -15.95 -4.09 -25.02
CA HIS A 250 -15.92 -3.04 -24.01
C HIS A 250 -14.92 -3.36 -22.88
N ALA A 251 -14.92 -4.59 -22.37
CA ALA A 251 -13.98 -5.05 -21.36
C ALA A 251 -12.54 -4.99 -21.87
N VAL A 252 -12.28 -5.49 -23.08
CA VAL A 252 -10.96 -5.42 -23.75
C VAL A 252 -10.47 -3.98 -23.85
N LYS A 253 -11.31 -3.06 -24.34
CA LYS A 253 -10.95 -1.64 -24.45
C LYS A 253 -10.63 -1.04 -23.09
N LYS A 254 -11.40 -1.38 -22.05
CA LYS A 254 -11.17 -0.90 -20.69
C LYS A 254 -9.85 -1.42 -20.12
N ILE A 255 -9.57 -2.72 -20.26
CA ILE A 255 -8.33 -3.36 -19.81
C ILE A 255 -7.12 -2.71 -20.49
N ASN A 256 -7.13 -2.59 -21.83
CA ASN A 256 -6.04 -1.95 -22.56
C ASN A 256 -5.86 -0.47 -22.18
N THR A 257 -6.94 0.24 -21.88
CA THR A 257 -6.85 1.63 -21.38
C THR A 257 -6.11 1.67 -20.04
N LEU A 258 -6.44 0.78 -19.10
CA LEU A 258 -5.77 0.69 -17.81
C LEU A 258 -4.29 0.32 -17.97
N ILE A 259 -3.97 -0.64 -18.85
CA ILE A 259 -2.59 -1.03 -19.17
C ILE A 259 -1.78 0.18 -19.65
N ASN A 260 -2.31 0.92 -20.62
CA ASN A 260 -1.63 2.10 -21.15
C ASN A 260 -1.44 3.20 -20.09
N GLN A 261 -2.38 3.37 -19.17
CA GLN A 261 -2.21 4.32 -18.05
C GLN A 261 -1.11 3.86 -17.09
N SER A 262 -1.08 2.58 -16.72
CA SER A 262 -0.01 2.03 -15.86
C SER A 262 1.37 2.20 -16.50
N ILE A 263 1.51 1.84 -17.79
CA ILE A 263 2.74 2.05 -18.57
C ILE A 263 3.15 3.53 -18.57
N LYS A 264 2.21 4.45 -18.82
CA LYS A 264 2.47 5.89 -18.84
C LYS A 264 3.07 6.39 -17.52
N PHE A 265 2.54 5.94 -16.37
CA PHE A 265 3.06 6.38 -15.07
C PHE A 265 4.43 5.76 -14.75
N PHE A 266 4.67 4.48 -15.07
CA PHE A 266 6.01 3.89 -14.95
C PHE A 266 7.04 4.55 -15.89
N GLN A 267 6.64 4.92 -17.10
CA GLN A 267 7.49 5.68 -18.03
C GLN A 267 7.78 7.08 -17.49
N SER A 268 6.78 7.78 -16.95
CA SER A 268 6.96 9.11 -16.33
C SER A 268 7.93 9.04 -15.14
N PHE A 269 7.84 7.99 -14.33
CA PHE A 269 8.81 7.70 -13.28
C PHE A 269 10.22 7.48 -13.86
N SER A 270 10.36 6.63 -14.89
CA SER A 270 11.65 6.36 -15.54
C SER A 270 12.26 7.62 -16.17
N ASP A 271 11.42 8.46 -16.78
CA ASP A 271 11.83 9.75 -17.35
C ASP A 271 12.35 10.70 -16.28
N SER A 272 11.78 10.66 -15.07
CA SER A 272 12.26 11.47 -13.94
C SER A 272 13.66 11.06 -13.48
N LEU A 273 14.14 9.86 -13.80
CA LEU A 273 15.48 9.37 -13.46
C LEU A 273 16.55 9.79 -14.49
N LYS A 274 16.14 10.31 -15.64
CA LYS A 274 17.08 10.70 -16.70
C LYS A 274 17.94 11.88 -16.26
N HIS A 275 19.25 11.79 -16.53
CA HIS A 275 20.17 12.91 -16.39
C HIS A 275 20.65 13.34 -17.78
N LYS A 276 20.48 14.63 -18.12
CA LYS A 276 20.80 15.18 -19.46
C LYS A 276 20.08 14.47 -20.62
N GLY A 277 18.88 13.95 -20.38
CA GLY A 277 18.03 13.32 -21.40
C GLY A 277 18.27 11.82 -21.63
N ALA A 278 19.29 11.23 -21.00
CA ALA A 278 19.57 9.80 -21.05
C ALA A 278 19.39 9.16 -19.67
N LEU A 279 19.05 7.86 -19.63
CA LEU A 279 19.14 7.10 -18.40
C LEU A 279 20.62 6.97 -18.00
N PRO A 280 20.96 7.05 -16.70
CA PRO A 280 22.31 6.79 -16.24
C PRO A 280 22.82 5.41 -16.69
N GLU A 281 24.09 5.31 -17.06
CA GLU A 281 24.74 4.02 -17.38
C GLU A 281 24.73 3.08 -16.17
N LYS A 282 24.87 3.65 -14.97
CA LYS A 282 24.75 2.96 -13.68
C LYS A 282 23.77 3.71 -12.79
N PHE A 283 22.78 3.00 -12.24
CA PHE A 283 21.86 3.57 -11.26
C PHE A 283 22.51 3.61 -9.89
N ASP A 284 22.17 4.63 -9.10
CA ASP A 284 22.56 4.73 -7.69
C ASP A 284 21.87 3.63 -6.87
N GLU A 285 22.47 3.23 -5.74
CA GLU A 285 21.99 2.14 -4.89
C GLU A 285 20.52 2.31 -4.45
N ASP A 286 20.10 3.54 -4.15
CA ASP A 286 18.72 3.85 -3.75
C ASP A 286 17.72 3.83 -4.92
N THR A 287 18.20 3.98 -6.15
CA THR A 287 17.36 4.14 -7.35
C THR A 287 17.33 2.91 -8.25
N VAL A 288 18.30 2.01 -8.10
CA VAL A 288 18.44 0.82 -8.95
C VAL A 288 17.23 -0.10 -8.86
N ARG A 289 16.78 -0.47 -7.65
CA ARG A 289 15.62 -1.36 -7.48
C ARG A 289 14.37 -0.76 -8.12
N PRO A 290 13.94 0.47 -7.76
CA PRO A 290 12.73 1.01 -8.36
C PRO A 290 12.88 1.26 -9.87
N ALA A 291 14.08 1.57 -10.38
CA ALA A 291 14.32 1.69 -11.83
C ALA A 291 14.13 0.35 -12.57
N LEU A 292 14.76 -0.73 -12.10
CA LEU A 292 14.68 -2.05 -12.73
C LEU A 292 13.27 -2.63 -12.60
N VAL A 293 12.63 -2.50 -11.43
CA VAL A 293 11.26 -2.98 -11.19
C VAL A 293 10.26 -2.23 -12.06
N ALA A 294 10.41 -0.91 -12.26
CA ALA A 294 9.54 -0.17 -13.18
C ALA A 294 9.62 -0.70 -14.62
N GLN A 295 10.83 -0.96 -15.13
CA GLN A 295 11.04 -1.54 -16.46
C GLN A 295 10.43 -2.95 -16.56
N PHE A 296 10.64 -3.77 -15.53
CA PHE A 296 10.05 -5.11 -15.44
C PHE A 296 8.53 -5.10 -15.49
N TYR A 297 7.89 -4.18 -14.74
CA TYR A 297 6.44 -4.02 -14.79
C TYR A 297 5.95 -3.54 -16.16
N ILE A 298 6.66 -2.61 -16.82
CA ILE A 298 6.34 -2.22 -18.20
C ILE A 298 6.40 -3.44 -19.14
N ALA A 299 7.44 -4.28 -19.03
CA ALA A 299 7.56 -5.49 -19.84
C ALA A 299 6.38 -6.45 -19.63
N ARG A 300 5.99 -6.69 -18.37
CA ARG A 300 4.81 -7.50 -18.03
C ARG A 300 3.52 -6.91 -18.60
N LEU A 301 3.36 -5.60 -18.53
CA LEU A 301 2.18 -4.88 -19.04
C LEU A 301 2.04 -4.98 -20.56
N TYR A 302 3.15 -4.87 -21.31
CA TYR A 302 3.13 -5.11 -22.76
C TYR A 302 2.70 -6.54 -23.11
N SER A 303 3.14 -7.53 -22.34
CA SER A 303 2.71 -8.93 -22.50
C SER A 303 1.23 -9.17 -22.16
N LYS A 304 0.60 -8.27 -21.39
CA LYS A 304 -0.82 -8.34 -20.99
C LYS A 304 -1.76 -7.62 -21.97
N LEU A 305 -1.25 -6.86 -22.96
CA LEU A 305 -2.10 -6.16 -23.92
C LEU A 305 -2.93 -7.15 -24.76
N ILE A 306 -4.23 -6.89 -24.83
CA ILE A 306 -5.17 -7.73 -25.59
C ILE A 306 -5.30 -7.14 -26.99
N CYS A 307 -4.85 -7.88 -28.00
CA CYS A 307 -4.93 -7.50 -29.41
C CYS A 307 -5.82 -8.47 -30.18
N ALA A 308 -6.62 -7.95 -31.11
CA ALA A 308 -7.41 -8.77 -32.03
C ALA A 308 -6.55 -9.31 -33.19
N ASP A 309 -5.56 -8.53 -33.63
CA ASP A 309 -4.67 -8.86 -34.73
C ASP A 309 -3.36 -9.52 -34.25
N LYS A 310 -2.89 -10.52 -35.01
CA LYS A 310 -1.66 -11.27 -34.70
C LYS A 310 -0.42 -10.37 -34.72
N TYR A 311 -0.35 -9.43 -35.65
CA TYR A 311 0.80 -8.54 -35.83
C TYR A 311 1.00 -7.60 -34.63
N GLY A 312 -0.06 -6.93 -34.17
CA GLY A 312 -0.02 -6.07 -32.99
C GLY A 312 0.29 -6.86 -31.71
N LYS A 313 -0.18 -8.11 -31.61
CA LYS A 313 0.21 -9.02 -30.52
C LYS A 313 1.72 -9.29 -30.54
N VAL A 314 2.28 -9.61 -31.72
CA VAL A 314 3.72 -9.85 -31.88
C VAL A 314 4.54 -8.59 -31.62
N GLU A 315 4.08 -7.41 -32.07
CA GLU A 315 4.74 -6.13 -31.79
C GLU A 315 4.82 -5.84 -30.29
N ASN A 316 3.75 -6.08 -29.54
CA ASN A 316 3.73 -5.90 -28.08
C ASN A 316 4.63 -6.92 -27.37
N LEU A 317 4.64 -8.18 -27.81
CA LEU A 317 5.57 -9.18 -27.27
C LEU A 317 7.02 -8.83 -27.58
N LYS A 318 7.30 -8.24 -28.75
CA LYS A 318 8.63 -7.74 -29.10
C LYS A 318 9.08 -6.62 -28.15
N LYS A 319 8.22 -5.64 -27.88
CA LYS A 319 8.50 -4.58 -26.87
C LYS A 319 8.79 -5.17 -25.50
N SER A 320 8.02 -6.17 -25.08
CA SER A 320 8.24 -6.90 -23.83
C SER A 320 9.60 -7.62 -23.82
N PHE A 321 9.95 -8.30 -24.91
CA PHE A 321 11.21 -9.00 -25.09
C PHE A 321 12.41 -8.04 -25.04
N ASP A 322 12.37 -6.94 -25.78
CA ASP A 322 13.45 -5.95 -25.83
C ASP A 322 13.77 -5.41 -24.42
N ILE A 323 12.75 -5.19 -23.59
CA ILE A 323 12.92 -4.73 -22.20
C ILE A 323 13.51 -5.84 -21.31
N TYR A 324 13.01 -7.07 -21.40
CA TYR A 324 13.58 -8.18 -20.63
C TYR A 324 15.04 -8.45 -21.00
N GLN A 325 15.37 -8.38 -22.29
CA GLN A 325 16.74 -8.51 -22.76
C GLN A 325 17.63 -7.40 -22.17
N TYR A 326 17.18 -6.14 -22.23
CA TYR A 326 17.88 -5.02 -21.59
C TYR A 326 18.12 -5.26 -20.09
N LEU A 327 17.11 -5.74 -19.35
CA LEU A 327 17.23 -6.02 -17.92
C LEU A 327 18.29 -7.09 -17.62
N VAL A 328 18.33 -8.16 -18.42
CA VAL A 328 19.32 -9.24 -18.28
C VAL A 328 20.72 -8.71 -18.59
N GLU A 329 20.91 -8.01 -19.71
CA GLU A 329 22.19 -7.43 -20.12
C GLU A 329 22.71 -6.43 -19.08
N TYR A 330 21.83 -5.58 -18.55
CA TYR A 330 22.17 -4.62 -17.50
C TYR A 330 22.67 -5.32 -16.22
N CYS A 331 21.96 -6.36 -15.79
CA CYS A 331 22.28 -7.13 -14.59
C CYS A 331 23.57 -7.96 -14.76
N ASP A 332 23.79 -8.56 -15.92
CA ASP A 332 24.98 -9.36 -16.21
C ASP A 332 26.23 -8.46 -16.33
N ALA A 333 26.08 -7.21 -16.77
CA ALA A 333 27.16 -6.21 -16.77
C ALA A 333 27.51 -5.65 -15.38
N HIS A 334 26.61 -5.80 -14.39
CA HIS A 334 26.76 -5.25 -13.04
C HIS A 334 26.44 -6.30 -11.96
N PRO A 335 27.24 -7.37 -11.81
CA PRO A 335 26.89 -8.56 -11.02
C PRO A 335 26.65 -8.31 -9.52
N ASP A 336 27.15 -7.21 -8.96
CA ASP A 336 26.96 -6.88 -7.53
C ASP A 336 25.54 -6.40 -7.20
N MET A 337 24.80 -5.90 -8.19
CA MET A 337 23.49 -5.24 -8.00
C MET A 337 22.30 -6.22 -7.98
N PRO A 338 22.22 -7.23 -8.88
CA PRO A 338 21.09 -8.16 -8.95
C PRO A 338 20.81 -8.89 -7.65
N GLU A 339 21.84 -9.36 -6.95
CA GLU A 339 21.68 -10.19 -5.76
C GLU A 339 21.05 -9.43 -4.59
N LYS A 340 21.26 -8.11 -4.54
CA LYS A 340 20.72 -7.24 -3.49
C LYS A 340 19.36 -6.65 -3.82
N ALA A 341 19.11 -6.35 -5.10
CA ALA A 341 18.04 -5.44 -5.49
C ALA A 341 17.01 -6.00 -6.47
N PHE A 342 17.28 -7.10 -7.19
CA PHE A 342 16.43 -7.53 -8.32
C PHE A 342 16.51 -9.04 -8.61
N LYS A 343 16.83 -9.85 -7.59
CA LYS A 343 17.16 -11.27 -7.75
C LYS A 343 15.98 -12.10 -8.26
N ASP A 344 14.81 -11.93 -7.63
CA ASP A 344 13.61 -12.72 -7.92
C ASP A 344 13.08 -12.39 -9.33
N GLU A 345 13.03 -11.10 -9.66
CA GLU A 345 12.55 -10.62 -10.95
C GLU A 345 13.55 -10.91 -12.10
N LEU A 346 14.86 -11.00 -11.81
CA LEU A 346 15.87 -11.36 -12.81
C LEU A 346 15.71 -12.81 -13.29
N GLY A 347 15.37 -13.73 -12.38
CA GLY A 347 15.06 -15.12 -12.75
C GLY A 347 13.96 -15.18 -13.81
N VAL A 348 12.85 -14.50 -13.54
CA VAL A 348 11.71 -14.37 -14.46
C VAL A 348 12.13 -13.67 -15.76
N SER A 349 12.95 -12.61 -15.67
CA SER A 349 13.39 -11.86 -16.86
C SER A 349 14.22 -12.72 -17.81
N ARG A 350 15.12 -13.57 -17.29
CA ARG A 350 15.91 -14.51 -18.11
C ARG A 350 15.05 -15.58 -18.76
N GLU A 351 14.06 -16.09 -18.05
CA GLU A 351 13.12 -17.07 -18.60
C GLU A 351 12.27 -16.45 -19.72
N MET A 352 11.70 -15.27 -19.48
CA MET A 352 10.88 -14.56 -20.45
C MET A 352 11.67 -14.17 -21.71
N ALA A 353 12.95 -13.77 -21.57
CA ALA A 353 13.82 -13.51 -22.71
C ALA A 353 14.01 -14.75 -23.62
N ARG A 354 13.94 -15.97 -23.06
CA ARG A 354 14.03 -17.22 -23.85
C ARG A 354 12.68 -17.64 -24.44
N LEU A 355 11.59 -17.44 -23.70
CA LEU A 355 10.25 -17.92 -24.07
C LEU A 355 9.54 -17.02 -25.08
N LEU A 356 9.69 -15.69 -24.97
CA LEU A 356 8.95 -14.74 -25.82
C LEU A 356 9.25 -14.91 -27.32
N PRO A 357 10.50 -15.12 -27.78
CA PRO A 357 10.78 -15.41 -29.18
C PRO A 357 10.00 -16.61 -29.73
N LEU A 358 10.01 -17.73 -28.98
CA LEU A 358 9.27 -18.94 -29.36
C LEU A 358 7.77 -18.69 -29.45
N LYS A 359 7.21 -17.89 -28.53
CA LYS A 359 5.80 -17.50 -28.54
C LYS A 359 5.45 -16.63 -29.75
N MET A 360 6.32 -15.69 -30.12
CA MET A 360 6.13 -14.85 -31.30
C MET A 360 6.14 -15.68 -32.59
N ASP A 361 7.12 -16.59 -32.74
CA ASP A 361 7.21 -17.48 -33.90
C ASP A 361 5.96 -18.37 -34.02
N LYS A 362 5.48 -18.91 -32.89
CA LYS A 362 4.25 -19.70 -32.87
C LYS A 362 3.04 -18.91 -33.38
N ILE A 363 2.82 -17.69 -32.88
CA ILE A 363 1.70 -16.83 -33.28
C ILE A 363 1.77 -16.48 -34.79
N MET A 364 2.98 -16.27 -35.31
CA MET A 364 3.19 -15.99 -36.73
C MET A 364 3.02 -17.23 -37.62
N SER A 365 3.27 -18.42 -37.09
CA SER A 365 3.11 -19.70 -37.80
C SER A 365 1.68 -20.25 -37.80
N GLU A 366 0.83 -19.82 -36.86
CA GLU A 366 -0.57 -20.21 -36.80
C GLU A 366 -1.34 -19.60 -38.00
N PRO A 367 -2.11 -20.39 -38.76
CA PRO A 367 -2.85 -19.91 -39.94
C PRO A 367 -3.91 -18.85 -39.60
#